data_AF-A0A631VAB8-F1
#
_entry.id   AF-A0A631VAB8-F1
#
_cell.length_a   1.000
_cell.length_b   1.000
_cell.length_c   1.000
_cell.angle_alpha   90.00
_cell.angle_beta   90.00
_cell.angle_gamma   90.00
#
_symmetry.space_group_name_H-M   'P 1'
#
loop_
_entity.id
_entity.type
_entity.pdbx_description
1 polymer ?
#
loop_
_entity_poly.entity_id
_entity_poly.type
_entity_poly.pdbx_seq_one_letter_code
_entity_poly.pdbx_strand_id
1 'polypeptide(L)'
;MKKIDFTYSAATIQRRFRLIREVELSKNWYQILLDEEFSLMVIAEKLAMPNDRHKVIASLDLVTNRYWESEELLEVGLIREMIEQAVPLHLQQP
;
A
#
# COMPACT_ATOMS: atom_id res chain seq x y z
N MET A 1 4.97 -3.68 16.57
CA MET A 1 4.75 -3.43 15.12
C MET A 1 5.65 -2.28 14.70
N LYS A 2 6.37 -2.37 13.57
CA LYS A 2 7.15 -1.23 13.08
C LYS A 2 6.18 -0.29 12.35
N LYS A 3 6.19 0.98 12.77
CA LYS A 3 5.22 2.00 12.38
C LYS A 3 5.65 2.67 11.07
N ILE A 4 4.68 3.10 10.27
CA ILE A 4 4.91 3.98 9.12
C ILE A 4 4.06 5.23 9.24
N ASP A 5 4.67 6.36 8.86
CA ASP A 5 4.00 7.65 8.68
C ASP A 5 4.70 8.34 7.50
N PHE A 6 4.34 7.92 6.29
CA PHE A 6 4.85 8.52 5.08
C PHE A 6 3.77 8.61 4.02
N THR A 7 4.05 9.46 3.03
CA THR A 7 3.11 9.86 2.00
C THR A 7 3.82 9.90 0.66
N TYR A 8 3.10 9.67 -0.42
CA TYR A 8 3.59 9.87 -1.78
C TYR A 8 2.86 11.02 -2.46
N SER A 9 3.58 11.82 -3.25
CA SER A 9 2.92 12.79 -4.14
C SER A 9 2.18 12.05 -5.26
N ALA A 10 1.14 12.66 -5.83
CA ALA A 10 0.45 12.11 -6.99
C ALA A 10 1.42 11.81 -8.15
N ALA A 11 2.38 12.71 -8.40
CA ALA A 11 3.43 12.53 -9.40
C ALA A 11 4.31 11.30 -9.12
N THR A 12 4.64 11.02 -7.86
CA THR A 12 5.38 9.81 -7.48
C THR A 12 4.56 8.55 -7.74
N ILE A 13 3.28 8.55 -7.35
CA ILE A 13 2.38 7.42 -7.61
C ILE A 13 2.30 7.12 -9.10
N GLN A 14 2.03 8.14 -9.92
CA GLN A 14 1.90 7.99 -11.37
C GLN A 14 3.18 7.49 -12.05
N ARG A 15 4.36 7.94 -11.60
CA ARG A 15 5.64 7.59 -12.23
C ARG A 15 6.16 6.22 -11.81
N ARG A 16 5.99 5.87 -10.53
CA ARG A 16 6.70 4.75 -9.89
C ARG A 16 5.82 3.53 -9.67
N PHE A 17 4.54 3.73 -9.41
CA PHE A 17 3.65 2.67 -8.97
C PHE A 17 2.70 2.25 -10.07
N ARG A 18 2.53 0.94 -10.20
CA ARG A 18 1.42 0.33 -10.93
C ARG A 18 0.24 0.14 -9.99
N LEU A 19 -0.94 0.61 -10.38
CA LEU A 19 -2.18 0.30 -9.67
C LEU A 19 -2.53 -1.18 -9.87
N ILE A 20 -2.67 -1.91 -8.76
CA ILE A 20 -3.11 -3.31 -8.75
C ILE A 20 -4.63 -3.38 -8.63
N ARG A 21 -5.20 -2.72 -7.60
CA ARG A 21 -6.64 -2.59 -7.41
C ARG A 21 -6.98 -1.45 -6.47
N GLU A 22 -8.25 -1.07 -6.47
CA GLU A 22 -8.82 -0.16 -5.48
C GLU A 22 -9.68 -0.94 -4.49
N VAL A 23 -9.72 -0.48 -3.25
CA VAL A 23 -10.44 -1.14 -2.15
C VAL A 23 -11.09 -0.09 -1.26
N GLU A 24 -12.27 -0.42 -0.72
CA GLU A 24 -12.94 0.41 0.27
C GLU A 24 -12.74 -0.20 1.66
N LEU A 25 -12.27 0.60 2.62
CA LEU A 25 -12.14 0.23 4.04
C LEU A 25 -12.70 1.34 4.92
N SER A 26 -13.58 0.98 5.84
CA SER A 26 -14.20 1.91 6.80
C SER A 26 -14.75 3.20 6.15
N LYS A 27 -15.33 3.10 4.93
CA LYS A 27 -15.86 4.20 4.10
C LYS A 27 -14.83 5.11 3.43
N ASN A 28 -13.55 4.74 3.48
CA ASN A 28 -12.48 5.40 2.75
C ASN A 28 -12.00 4.52 1.59
N TRP A 29 -11.62 5.14 0.48
CA TRP A 29 -11.08 4.45 -0.69
C TRP A 29 -9.55 4.46 -0.65
N TYR A 30 -8.97 3.30 -0.91
CA TYR A 30 -7.53 3.08 -0.98
C TYR A 30 -7.13 2.43 -2.30
N GLN A 31 -5.86 2.58 -2.62
CA GLN A 31 -5.21 2.01 -3.79
C GLN A 31 -4.13 1.05 -3.31
N ILE A 32 -4.17 -0.18 -3.81
CA ILE A 32 -3.08 -1.14 -3.68
C ILE A 32 -2.15 -0.92 -4.87
N LEU A 33 -0.91 -0.56 -4.57
CA LEU A 33 0.08 -0.08 -5.52
C LEU A 33 1.31 -1.00 -5.46
N LEU A 34 1.86 -1.32 -6.62
CA LEU A 34 3.08 -2.11 -6.78
C LEU A 34 4.18 -1.26 -7.39
N ASP A 35 5.33 -1.28 -6.74
CA ASP A 35 6.60 -0.83 -7.29
C ASP A 35 7.42 -2.07 -7.68
N GLU A 36 7.49 -2.33 -8.98
CA GLU A 36 8.19 -3.49 -9.54
C GLU A 36 9.72 -3.36 -9.40
N GLU A 37 10.27 -2.14 -9.40
CA GLU A 37 11.72 -1.89 -9.29
C GLU A 37 12.23 -2.24 -7.90
N PHE A 38 11.49 -1.88 -6.85
CA PHE A 38 11.88 -2.14 -5.47
C PHE A 38 11.17 -3.35 -4.85
N SER A 39 10.37 -4.09 -5.64
CA SER A 39 9.59 -5.23 -5.15
C SER A 39 8.79 -4.87 -3.88
N LEU A 40 8.13 -3.70 -3.92
CA LEU A 40 7.42 -3.12 -2.79
C LEU A 40 5.95 -2.93 -3.14
N MET A 41 5.07 -3.43 -2.29
CA MET A 41 3.65 -3.09 -2.33
C MET A 41 3.30 -2.09 -1.25
N VAL A 42 2.42 -1.15 -1.57
CA VAL A 42 1.88 -0.19 -0.60
C VAL A 42 0.37 -0.07 -0.75
N ILE A 43 -0.30 0.24 0.36
CA ILE A 43 -1.70 0.66 0.36
C ILE A 43 -1.72 2.14 0.72
N ALA A 44 -2.28 2.96 -0.17
CA ALA A 44 -2.37 4.40 0.02
C ALA A 44 -3.81 4.90 -0.14
N GLU A 45 -4.15 6.00 0.52
CA GLU A 45 -5.44 6.67 0.30
C GLU A 45 -5.59 7.11 -1.16
N LYS A 46 -6.76 6.83 -1.75
CA LYS A 46 -7.05 7.20 -3.14
C LYS A 46 -7.18 8.71 -3.32
N LEU A 47 -7.85 9.37 -2.38
CA LEU A 47 -7.97 10.83 -2.40
C LEU A 47 -6.72 11.44 -1.79
N ALA A 48 -6.14 12.41 -2.51
CA ALA A 48 -5.02 13.17 -1.98
C ALA A 48 -5.49 14.12 -0.88
N MET A 49 -4.65 14.29 0.13
CA MET A 49 -4.75 15.40 1.08
C MET A 49 -4.61 16.76 0.34
N PRO A 50 -4.96 17.90 0.96
CA PRO A 50 -4.91 19.22 0.32
C PRO A 50 -3.53 19.63 -0.26
N ASN A 51 -2.45 18.94 0.10
CA ASN A 51 -1.10 19.17 -0.40
C ASN A 51 -0.71 18.22 -1.56
N ASP A 52 -1.68 17.57 -2.22
CA ASP A 52 -1.48 16.64 -3.34
C ASP A 52 -0.64 15.40 -2.97
N ARG A 53 -0.83 14.92 -1.74
CA ARG A 53 -0.15 13.73 -1.22
C ARG A 53 -1.15 12.69 -0.75
N HIS A 54 -0.85 11.45 -1.07
CA HIS A 54 -1.59 10.26 -0.68
C HIS A 54 -0.92 9.64 0.54
N LYS A 55 -1.70 9.43 1.61
CA LYS A 55 -1.21 8.80 2.83
C LYS A 55 -1.02 7.31 2.62
N VAL A 56 0.15 6.78 3.02
CA VAL A 56 0.40 5.34 2.99
C VAL A 56 0.05 4.75 4.35
N ILE A 57 -0.82 3.74 4.33
CA ILE A 57 -1.34 3.11 5.53
C ILE A 57 -0.72 1.73 5.78
N ALA A 58 -0.22 1.07 4.74
CA ALA A 58 0.52 -0.18 4.86
C ALA A 58 1.56 -0.34 3.74
N SER A 59 2.59 -1.14 4.01
CA SER A 59 3.59 -1.53 3.03
C SER A 59 4.07 -2.96 3.26
N LEU A 60 4.29 -3.69 2.18
CA LEU A 60 4.84 -5.05 2.16
C LEU A 60 6.05 -5.09 1.22
N ASP A 61 7.23 -5.35 1.79
CA ASP A 61 8.43 -5.68 1.03
C ASP A 61 8.33 -7.14 0.60
N LEU A 62 8.26 -7.37 -0.71
CA LEU A 62 8.07 -8.71 -1.29
C LEU A 62 9.34 -9.57 -1.24
N VAL A 63 10.52 -8.98 -1.07
CA VAL A 63 11.79 -9.70 -0.98
C VAL A 63 12.00 -10.25 0.42
N THR A 64 11.75 -9.42 1.44
CA THR A 64 11.98 -9.78 2.85
C THR A 64 10.73 -10.22 3.58
N ASN A 65 9.57 -10.19 2.92
CA ASN A 65 8.24 -10.41 3.49
C ASN A 65 7.97 -9.57 4.75
N ARG A 66 8.57 -8.38 4.81
CA ARG A 66 8.41 -7.47 5.94
C ARG A 66 7.20 -6.59 5.70
N TYR A 67 6.34 -6.56 6.71
CA TYR A 67 5.11 -5.79 6.71
C TYR A 67 5.20 -4.64 7.71
N TRP A 68 4.70 -3.48 7.30
CA TRP A 68 4.55 -2.29 8.13
C TRP A 68 3.18 -1.66 7.93
N GLU A 69 2.63 -1.06 8.98
CA GLU A 69 1.28 -0.48 9.00
C GLU A 69 1.22 0.75 9.91
N SER A 70 0.32 1.68 9.59
CA SER A 70 0.01 2.84 10.42
C SER A 70 -0.85 2.45 11.63
N GLU A 71 -0.68 3.11 12.78
CA GLU A 71 -1.47 2.82 13.99
C GLU A 71 -2.92 3.33 13.94
N GLU A 72 -3.27 4.13 12.93
CA GLU A 72 -4.58 4.77 12.85
C GLU A 72 -5.71 3.80 12.47
N LEU A 73 -5.37 2.60 11.99
CA LEU A 73 -6.33 1.59 11.60
C LEU A 73 -6.40 0.50 12.67
N LEU A 74 -7.57 0.37 13.29
CA LEU A 74 -7.89 -0.69 14.26
C LEU A 74 -8.03 -2.08 13.60
N GLU A 75 -7.94 -2.15 12.27
CA GLU A 75 -8.17 -3.34 11.45
C GLU A 75 -6.85 -4.10 11.12
N VAL A 76 -5.91 -4.08 12.08
CA VAL A 76 -4.60 -4.74 11.97
C VAL A 76 -4.81 -6.24 11.69
N GLY A 77 -4.43 -6.68 10.49
CA GLY A 77 -4.63 -8.05 10.00
C GLY A 77 -5.46 -8.12 8.72
N LEU A 78 -6.55 -7.36 8.63
CA LEU A 78 -7.34 -7.25 7.40
C LEU A 78 -6.50 -6.61 6.29
N ILE A 79 -5.78 -5.54 6.62
CA ILE A 79 -4.95 -4.79 5.67
C ILE A 79 -3.79 -5.64 5.15
N ARG A 80 -3.22 -6.48 6.02
CA ARG A 80 -2.18 -7.44 5.66
C ARG A 80 -2.71 -8.51 4.70
N GLU A 81 -3.84 -9.13 5.02
CA GLU A 81 -4.45 -10.13 4.14
C GLU A 81 -4.77 -9.53 2.76
N MET A 82 -5.28 -8.29 2.73
CA MET A 82 -5.60 -7.60 1.48
C MET A 82 -4.38 -7.35 0.60
N ILE A 83 -3.24 -6.93 1.17
CA ILE A 83 -2.03 -6.69 0.39
C ILE A 83 -1.42 -8.00 -0.10
N GLU A 84 -1.43 -9.05 0.73
CA GLU A 84 -0.93 -10.39 0.39
C GLU A 84 -1.77 -11.04 -0.73
N GLN A 85 -3.10 -10.94 -0.66
CA GLN A 85 -4.00 -11.42 -1.72
C GLN A 85 -3.87 -10.64 -3.04
N ALA A 86 -3.34 -9.42 -2.98
CA ALA A 86 -3.13 -8.58 -4.15
C ALA A 86 -1.76 -8.80 -4.81
N VAL A 87 -0.85 -9.58 -4.19
CA VAL A 87 0.45 -9.90 -4.79
C VAL A 87 0.24 -10.60 -6.14
N PRO A 88 0.76 -10.07 -7.26
CA PRO A 88 0.61 -10.72 -8.55
C PRO A 88 1.18 -12.15 -8.54
N LEU A 89 0.45 -13.11 -9.13
CA LEU A 89 0.82 -14.53 -9.13
C LEU A 89 2.25 -14.81 -9.64
N HIS A 90 2.76 -14.02 -10.60
CA HIS A 90 4.10 -14.18 -11.14
C HIS A 90 5.22 -13.72 -10.17
N LEU A 91 4.86 -13.00 -9.11
CA LEU A 91 5.75 -12.56 -8.03
C LEU A 91 5.60 -13.43 -6.77
N GLN A 92 4.59 -14.30 -6.71
CA GLN A 92 4.44 -15.30 -5.67
C GLN A 92 5.42 -16.45 -5.95
N GLN A 93 6.69 -16.27 -5.57
CA GLN A 93 7.64 -17.39 -5.60
C GLN A 93 7.48 -18.24 -4.33
N PRO A 94 7.57 -19.58 -4.45
CA PRO A 94 7.45 -20.52 -3.34
C PRO A 94 8.62 -20.46 -2.36
#